data_AF-A0A381UZ59-F1
#
_entry.id   AF-A0A381UZ59-F1
#
_cell.length_a   1.000
_cell.length_b   1.000
_cell.length_c   1.000
_cell.angle_alpha   90.00
_cell.angle_beta   90.00
_cell.angle_gamma   90.00
#
_symmetry.space_group_name_H-M   'P 1'
#
loop_
_entity.id
_entity.type
_entity.pdbx_description
1 polymer ?
#
loop_
_entity_poly.entity_id
_entity_poly.type
_entity_poly.pdbx_seq_one_letter_code
_entity_poly.pdbx_strand_id
1 'polypeptide(L)'
;GSGFHTRRMARLVAPTGQVFAVDIQPEMLDILKGRVEDEGLTGIVPVLGEFDDPKLPDNQIDWILLVDVYHEFANPDLMLAKMRQALQDNGKVALVEYRVEDGTGDHIKADHRMSVHQVLSEWIPAGFKLIELHEFLPSQHLFIFQKAMGDGLTEVSAQPAISSYNLFEAINEGHVEVTASGQGAEAVNLTIQRMRSDPMVITLPVGTYFKALGSSSDMIARRDGVITLEEDSPQTWTLLGRTVNRNRPVPVAEDGFDIHPDDEQIPLRNIMWQFQGMSLHPMIGSVIEQLALWIVSENAGYDDLVEHASRVPIPVEQAVALAAAYTDSAGIDITQKQIWADRDKFVPALTDEALKKVFEARNLN
;
A
#
# COMPACT_ATOMS: atom_id res chain seq x y z
N GLY A 1 -0.68 21.03 9.75
CA GLY A 1 -0.16 20.72 11.10
C GLY A 1 0.64 21.86 11.71
N SER A 2 1.61 21.56 12.58
CA SER A 2 2.28 22.56 13.46
C SER A 2 3.31 23.49 12.78
N GLY A 3 3.40 23.48 11.44
CA GLY A 3 4.24 24.39 10.68
C GLY A 3 5.71 23.98 10.52
N PHE A 4 6.10 22.73 10.78
CA PHE A 4 7.51 22.29 10.69
C PHE A 4 8.13 22.51 9.30
N HIS A 5 7.44 22.10 8.23
CA HIS A 5 7.88 22.33 6.86
C HIS A 5 7.63 23.77 6.41
N THR A 6 6.46 24.35 6.75
CA THR A 6 6.10 25.74 6.45
C THR A 6 7.21 26.72 6.80
N ARG A 7 7.73 26.64 8.04
CA ARG A 7 8.78 27.55 8.52
C ARG A 7 10.12 27.35 7.81
N ARG A 8 10.41 26.15 7.32
CA ARG A 8 11.63 25.87 6.53
C ARG A 8 11.48 26.40 5.12
N MET A 9 10.34 26.16 4.49
CA MET A 9 10.05 26.67 3.14
C MET A 9 10.02 28.20 3.12
N ALA A 10 9.46 28.84 4.15
CA ALA A 10 9.42 30.30 4.23
C ALA A 10 10.82 30.93 4.17
N ARG A 11 11.82 30.30 4.80
CA ARG A 11 13.22 30.76 4.74
C ARG A 11 13.85 30.64 3.34
N LEU A 12 13.33 29.74 2.51
CA LEU A 12 13.83 29.51 1.16
C LEU A 12 13.21 30.45 0.13
N VAL A 13 11.93 30.80 0.31
CA VAL A 13 11.17 31.57 -0.68
C VAL A 13 11.03 33.05 -0.34
N ALA A 14 11.15 33.45 0.93
CA ALA A 14 11.09 34.85 1.31
C ALA A 14 12.32 35.63 0.82
N PRO A 15 12.18 36.94 0.51
CA PRO A 15 10.97 37.77 0.65
C PRO A 15 10.06 37.78 -0.59
N THR A 16 10.46 37.13 -1.69
CA THR A 16 9.78 37.24 -2.98
C THR A 16 8.65 36.23 -3.18
N GLY A 17 8.66 35.14 -2.42
CA GLY A 17 7.63 34.11 -2.42
C GLY A 17 6.84 34.05 -1.11
N GLN A 18 5.80 33.23 -1.12
CA GLN A 18 4.91 33.02 0.02
C GLN A 18 4.68 31.52 0.25
N VAL A 19 4.41 31.15 1.50
CA VAL A 19 4.01 29.80 1.89
C VAL A 19 2.60 29.86 2.47
N PHE A 20 1.65 29.24 1.78
CA PHE A 20 0.31 29.01 2.30
C PHE A 20 0.33 27.78 3.20
N ALA A 21 -0.02 27.96 4.47
CA ALA A 21 -0.03 26.90 5.47
C ALA A 21 -1.46 26.50 5.77
N VAL A 22 -1.91 25.42 5.12
CA VAL A 22 -3.28 24.93 5.21
C VAL A 22 -3.40 23.92 6.36
N ASP A 23 -4.44 24.08 7.17
CA ASP A 23 -4.87 23.08 8.17
C ASP A 23 -6.39 23.21 8.38
N ILE A 24 -7.06 22.10 8.69
CA ILE A 24 -8.49 22.09 9.05
C ILE A 24 -8.72 22.45 10.51
N GLN A 25 -7.71 22.29 11.37
CA GLN A 25 -7.77 22.56 12.80
C GLN A 25 -7.27 23.98 13.10
N PRO A 26 -8.14 24.90 13.59
CA PRO A 26 -7.73 26.26 13.94
C PRO A 26 -6.57 26.31 14.94
N GLU A 27 -6.52 25.38 15.89
CA GLU A 27 -5.50 25.30 16.93
C GLU A 27 -4.10 25.08 16.34
N MET A 28 -4.00 24.33 15.24
CA MET A 28 -2.73 24.07 14.56
C MET A 28 -2.20 25.32 13.86
N LEU A 29 -3.10 26.16 13.33
CA LEU A 29 -2.76 27.46 12.77
C LEU A 29 -2.31 28.44 13.84
N ASP A 30 -2.91 28.42 15.03
CA ASP A 30 -2.48 29.25 16.15
C ASP A 30 -1.10 28.84 16.68
N ILE A 31 -0.80 27.53 16.76
CA ILE A 31 0.55 27.03 17.05
C ILE A 31 1.55 27.50 15.99
N LEU A 32 1.19 27.44 14.71
CA LEU A 32 2.04 27.95 13.63
C LEU A 32 2.34 29.44 13.81
N LYS A 33 1.31 30.27 14.05
CA LYS A 33 1.47 31.72 14.22
C LYS A 33 2.45 32.05 15.35
N GLY A 34 2.29 31.42 16.52
CA GLY A 34 3.21 31.63 17.64
C GLY A 34 4.66 31.30 17.27
N ARG A 35 4.89 30.16 16.61
CA ARG A 35 6.25 29.78 16.15
C ARG A 35 6.82 30.71 15.08
N VAL A 36 5.97 31.26 14.23
CA VAL A 36 6.37 32.23 13.20
C VAL A 36 6.79 33.55 13.84
N GLU A 37 6.05 34.02 14.84
CA GLU A 37 6.38 35.22 15.63
C GLU A 37 7.69 35.04 16.41
N ASP A 38 7.85 33.92 17.11
CA ASP A 38 9.06 33.59 17.88
C ASP A 38 10.32 33.57 17.00
N GLU A 39 10.19 33.13 15.75
CA GLU A 39 11.30 33.02 14.79
C GLU A 39 11.45 34.25 13.88
N GLY A 40 10.58 35.25 14.00
CA GLY A 40 10.59 36.46 13.16
C GLY A 40 10.45 36.17 11.66
N LEU A 41 9.72 35.11 11.30
CA LEU A 41 9.55 34.71 9.89
C LEU A 41 8.46 35.54 9.20
N THR A 42 8.63 35.78 7.90
CA THR A 42 7.67 36.50 7.05
C THR A 42 7.30 35.65 5.83
N GLY A 43 6.30 36.09 5.06
CA GLY A 43 5.88 35.38 3.84
C GLY A 43 5.11 34.09 4.11
N ILE A 44 4.46 33.96 5.27
CA ILE A 44 3.61 32.81 5.61
C ILE A 44 2.16 33.29 5.70
N VAL A 45 1.26 32.58 5.02
CA VAL A 45 -0.18 32.83 5.01
C VAL A 45 -0.88 31.61 5.63
N PRO A 46 -1.34 31.67 6.89
CA PRO A 46 -2.18 30.62 7.45
C PRO A 46 -3.53 30.56 6.73
N VAL A 47 -3.99 29.37 6.37
CA VAL A 47 -5.27 29.13 5.68
C VAL A 47 -6.04 28.06 6.43
N LEU A 48 -7.26 28.38 6.87
CA LEU A 48 -8.18 27.39 7.42
C LEU A 48 -8.85 26.66 6.24
N GLY A 49 -8.51 25.39 6.07
CA GLY A 49 -9.12 24.51 5.07
C GLY A 49 -10.38 23.83 5.58
N GLU A 50 -10.99 23.03 4.72
CA GLU A 50 -12.16 22.17 4.99
C GLU A 50 -11.84 20.73 4.58
N PHE A 51 -12.74 19.77 4.86
CA PHE A 51 -12.55 18.36 4.53
C PHE A 51 -12.41 18.08 3.02
N ASP A 52 -12.88 18.99 2.17
CA ASP A 52 -12.97 18.84 0.71
C ASP A 52 -12.37 20.02 -0.06
N ASP A 53 -11.84 21.03 0.63
CA ASP A 53 -11.36 22.27 0.01
C ASP A 53 -10.20 22.88 0.81
N PRO A 54 -8.98 23.00 0.26
CA PRO A 54 -7.85 23.58 0.95
C PRO A 54 -7.94 25.11 1.05
N LYS A 55 -8.97 25.73 0.45
CA LYS A 55 -9.20 27.18 0.41
C LYS A 55 -8.01 27.97 -0.15
N LEU A 56 -7.25 27.33 -1.03
CA LEU A 56 -6.14 27.95 -1.74
C LEU A 56 -6.66 28.79 -2.92
N PRO A 57 -5.97 29.89 -3.28
CA PRO A 57 -6.35 30.69 -4.42
C PRO A 57 -6.17 29.93 -5.75
N ASP A 58 -7.14 30.08 -6.64
CA ASP A 58 -7.14 29.47 -7.97
C ASP A 58 -5.93 29.92 -8.81
N ASN A 59 -5.30 28.96 -9.49
CA ASN A 59 -4.22 29.17 -10.47
C ASN A 59 -3.10 30.10 -9.98
N GLN A 60 -2.71 29.95 -8.71
CA GLN A 60 -1.66 30.77 -8.08
C GLN A 60 -0.55 29.95 -7.43
N ILE A 61 -0.75 28.65 -7.23
CA ILE A 61 0.20 27.81 -6.49
C ILE A 61 1.20 27.13 -7.44
N ASP A 62 2.50 27.39 -7.23
CA ASP A 62 3.59 26.74 -7.98
C ASP A 62 3.89 25.32 -7.47
N TRP A 63 3.80 25.13 -6.15
CA TRP A 63 4.09 23.87 -5.48
C TRP A 63 3.12 23.62 -4.33
N ILE A 64 2.60 22.41 -4.25
CA ILE A 64 1.94 21.87 -3.05
C ILE A 64 2.85 20.81 -2.46
N LEU A 65 3.01 20.82 -1.13
CA LEU A 65 3.73 19.79 -0.39
C LEU A 65 2.75 19.10 0.56
N LEU A 66 2.60 17.79 0.41
CA LEU A 66 1.87 16.90 1.30
C LEU A 66 2.88 15.96 1.93
N VAL A 67 2.96 15.95 3.27
CA VAL A 67 3.85 15.05 4.01
C VAL A 67 3.02 14.38 5.08
N ASP A 68 2.85 13.06 4.94
CA ASP A 68 2.11 12.18 5.85
C ASP A 68 0.72 12.76 6.18
N VAL A 69 -0.06 13.09 5.15
CA VAL A 69 -1.36 13.80 5.31
C VAL A 69 -2.41 13.40 4.28
N TYR A 70 -2.02 12.90 3.12
CA TYR A 70 -3.00 12.55 2.09
C TYR A 70 -3.88 11.38 2.56
N HIS A 71 -3.31 10.44 3.31
CA HIS A 71 -4.07 9.36 3.97
C HIS A 71 -5.05 9.86 5.06
N GLU A 72 -4.94 11.11 5.51
CA GLU A 72 -5.89 11.71 6.47
C GLU A 72 -7.09 12.38 5.78
N PHE A 73 -7.09 12.51 4.45
CA PHE A 73 -8.17 13.19 3.74
C PHE A 73 -9.46 12.37 3.78
N ALA A 74 -10.54 12.99 4.27
CA ALA A 74 -11.86 12.38 4.30
C ALA A 74 -12.49 12.29 2.89
N ASN A 75 -12.24 13.29 2.04
CA ASN A 75 -12.74 13.38 0.66
C ASN A 75 -11.56 13.62 -0.31
N PRO A 76 -10.70 12.61 -0.54
CA PRO A 76 -9.47 12.78 -1.32
C PRO A 76 -9.73 13.23 -2.76
N ASP A 77 -10.79 12.73 -3.40
CA ASP A 77 -11.20 13.09 -4.75
C ASP A 77 -11.56 14.59 -4.89
N LEU A 78 -12.35 15.12 -3.97
CA LEU A 78 -12.72 16.54 -3.94
C LEU A 78 -11.51 17.43 -3.61
N MET A 79 -10.69 17.00 -2.65
CA MET A 79 -9.47 17.70 -2.26
C MET A 79 -8.48 17.78 -3.43
N LEU A 80 -8.25 16.67 -4.14
CA LEU A 80 -7.41 16.63 -5.35
C LEU A 80 -7.94 17.55 -6.45
N ALA A 81 -9.26 17.59 -6.67
CA ALA A 81 -9.87 18.50 -7.64
C ALA A 81 -9.60 19.96 -7.29
N LYS A 82 -9.68 20.33 -6.00
CA LYS A 82 -9.40 21.69 -5.53
C LYS A 82 -7.92 22.04 -5.52
N MET A 83 -7.05 21.10 -5.18
CA MET A 83 -5.60 21.25 -5.33
C MET A 83 -5.24 21.51 -6.80
N ARG A 84 -5.83 20.75 -7.73
CA ARG A 84 -5.62 20.95 -9.17
C ARG A 84 -6.14 22.31 -9.66
N GLN A 85 -7.22 22.83 -9.08
CA GLN A 85 -7.75 24.18 -9.36
C GLN A 85 -6.80 25.28 -8.84
N ALA A 86 -6.17 25.08 -7.68
CA ALA A 86 -5.24 26.04 -7.08
C ALA A 86 -3.88 26.09 -7.80
N LEU A 87 -3.42 24.97 -8.36
CA LEU A 87 -2.16 24.89 -9.08
C LEU A 87 -2.18 25.72 -10.37
N GLN A 88 -1.06 26.41 -10.62
CA GLN A 88 -0.74 26.94 -11.95
C GLN A 88 -0.58 25.80 -12.97
N ASP A 89 -0.59 26.10 -14.27
CA ASP A 89 -0.48 25.08 -15.32
C ASP A 89 0.80 24.22 -15.25
N ASN A 90 1.91 24.80 -14.79
CA ASN A 90 3.17 24.09 -14.53
C ASN A 90 3.40 23.76 -13.05
N GLY A 91 2.37 23.94 -12.22
CA GLY A 91 2.41 23.68 -10.80
C GLY A 91 2.59 22.20 -10.49
N LYS A 92 3.33 21.90 -9.42
CA LYS A 92 3.67 20.54 -9.01
C LYS A 92 3.13 20.21 -7.63
N VAL A 93 3.00 18.93 -7.35
CA VAL A 93 2.73 18.41 -6.01
C VAL A 93 3.82 17.44 -5.62
N ALA A 94 4.44 17.67 -4.46
CA ALA A 94 5.29 16.70 -3.80
C ALA A 94 4.45 15.97 -2.75
N LEU A 95 4.23 14.67 -2.94
CA LEU A 95 3.52 13.80 -2.00
C LEU A 95 4.55 12.89 -1.32
N VAL A 96 4.61 12.93 0.01
CA VAL A 96 5.45 12.06 0.83
C VAL A 96 4.54 11.23 1.72
N GLU A 97 4.56 9.91 1.55
CA GLU A 97 3.72 8.97 2.29
C GLU A 97 4.53 7.72 2.68
N TYR A 98 4.22 7.13 3.84
CA TYR A 98 4.85 5.89 4.26
C TYR A 98 4.48 4.72 3.35
N ARG A 99 5.47 3.89 3.01
CA ARG A 99 5.31 2.80 2.04
C ARG A 99 4.74 1.51 2.61
N VAL A 100 4.12 0.73 1.74
CA VAL A 100 3.52 -0.57 2.06
C VAL A 100 4.42 -1.74 1.65
N GLU A 101 5.11 -1.61 0.52
CA GLU A 101 5.61 -2.66 -0.35
C GLU A 101 6.65 -3.57 0.31
N ASP A 102 7.63 -2.98 0.99
CA ASP A 102 8.83 -3.67 1.47
C ASP A 102 8.86 -3.90 3.00
N GLY A 103 7.87 -3.38 3.73
CA GLY A 103 7.78 -3.49 5.19
C GLY A 103 8.60 -2.48 5.98
N THR A 104 9.36 -1.60 5.34
CA THR A 104 10.07 -0.51 6.05
C THR A 104 9.10 0.43 6.76
N GLY A 105 7.89 0.61 6.23
CA GLY A 105 6.81 1.38 6.83
C GLY A 105 6.04 0.67 7.96
N ASP A 106 6.31 -0.60 8.29
CA ASP A 106 5.50 -1.39 9.26
C ASP A 106 5.52 -0.87 10.70
N HIS A 107 6.42 0.06 11.02
CA HIS A 107 6.45 0.75 12.30
C HIS A 107 5.37 1.85 12.42
N ILE A 108 4.69 2.16 11.33
CA ILE A 108 3.56 3.08 11.23
C ILE A 108 2.26 2.28 11.19
N LYS A 109 1.17 2.88 11.69
CA LYS A 109 -0.15 2.26 11.63
C LYS A 109 -0.56 1.97 10.20
N ALA A 110 -1.26 0.86 10.00
CA ALA A 110 -1.56 0.38 8.66
C ALA A 110 -2.35 1.36 7.78
N ASP A 111 -3.28 2.10 8.38
CA ASP A 111 -4.11 3.13 7.76
C ASP A 111 -3.39 4.47 7.50
N HIS A 112 -2.10 4.59 7.87
CA HIS A 112 -1.25 5.76 7.64
C HIS A 112 -0.12 5.45 6.63
N ARG A 113 -0.33 4.44 5.78
CA ARG A 113 0.62 4.03 4.73
C ARG A 113 -0.13 3.88 3.43
N MET A 114 0.56 4.09 2.31
CA MET A 114 -0.02 3.99 0.99
C MET A 114 0.96 3.33 0.03
N SER A 115 0.46 2.42 -0.79
CA SER A 115 1.26 1.83 -1.88
C SER A 115 1.29 2.77 -3.08
N VAL A 116 2.34 2.66 -3.90
CA VAL A 116 2.41 3.33 -5.21
C VAL A 116 1.22 2.93 -6.08
N HIS A 117 0.80 1.67 -6.02
CA HIS A 117 -0.40 1.19 -6.71
C HIS A 117 -1.64 2.00 -6.33
N GLN A 118 -1.91 2.15 -5.02
CA GLN A 118 -3.04 2.92 -4.52
C GLN A 118 -2.95 4.40 -4.93
N VAL A 119 -1.81 5.05 -4.67
CA VAL A 119 -1.61 6.47 -4.99
C VAL A 119 -1.87 6.73 -6.48
N LEU A 120 -1.30 5.92 -7.38
CA LEU A 120 -1.48 6.12 -8.82
C LEU A 120 -2.92 5.86 -9.27
N SER A 121 -3.61 4.89 -8.66
CA SER A 121 -5.02 4.62 -8.95
C SER A 121 -5.95 5.79 -8.60
N GLU A 122 -5.56 6.64 -7.65
CA GLU A 122 -6.34 7.80 -7.22
C GLU A 122 -5.91 9.09 -7.95
N TRP A 123 -4.60 9.32 -8.08
CA TRP A 123 -4.06 10.59 -8.59
C TRP A 123 -4.15 10.73 -10.11
N ILE A 124 -3.94 9.66 -10.87
CA ILE A 124 -3.98 9.72 -12.34
C ILE A 124 -5.41 10.07 -12.82
N PRO A 125 -6.48 9.38 -12.37
CA PRO A 125 -7.85 9.76 -12.75
C PRO A 125 -8.27 11.14 -12.25
N ALA A 126 -7.68 11.64 -11.16
CA ALA A 126 -7.93 13.00 -10.66
C ALA A 126 -7.32 14.12 -11.53
N GLY A 127 -6.63 13.77 -12.62
CA GLY A 127 -6.07 14.72 -13.58
C GLY A 127 -4.66 15.18 -13.22
N PHE A 128 -3.88 14.31 -12.57
CA PHE A 128 -2.45 14.48 -12.37
C PHE A 128 -1.66 13.51 -13.24
N LYS A 129 -0.41 13.84 -13.51
CA LYS A 129 0.59 12.94 -14.12
C LYS A 129 1.78 12.81 -13.20
N LEU A 130 2.29 11.59 -13.03
CA LEU A 130 3.54 11.33 -12.34
C LEU A 130 4.70 11.81 -13.21
N ILE A 131 5.60 12.63 -12.66
CA ILE A 131 6.79 13.09 -13.38
C ILE A 131 8.09 12.61 -12.71
N GLU A 132 8.07 12.31 -11.41
CA GLU A 132 9.19 11.69 -10.69
C GLU A 132 8.68 10.79 -9.55
N LEU A 133 9.35 9.67 -9.29
CA LEU A 133 9.13 8.80 -8.12
C LEU A 133 10.49 8.53 -7.48
N HIS A 134 10.65 8.94 -6.23
CA HIS A 134 11.91 8.87 -5.49
C HIS A 134 11.82 7.92 -4.30
N GLU A 135 12.76 6.98 -4.25
CA GLU A 135 12.80 5.91 -3.22
C GLU A 135 13.93 6.09 -2.19
N PHE A 136 14.63 7.25 -2.19
CA PHE A 136 15.80 7.47 -1.33
C PHE A 136 15.46 7.68 0.16
N LEU A 137 14.18 7.87 0.51
CA LEU A 137 13.75 8.01 1.90
C LEU A 137 13.67 6.62 2.57
N PRO A 138 13.96 6.50 3.87
CA PRO A 138 14.08 5.18 4.52
C PRO A 138 12.81 4.32 4.54
N SER A 139 11.63 4.94 4.51
CA SER A 139 10.34 4.24 4.67
C SER A 139 9.17 4.94 3.98
N GLN A 140 9.46 5.94 3.14
CA GLN A 140 8.45 6.78 2.49
C GLN A 140 8.71 6.82 0.99
N HIS A 141 7.64 6.91 0.21
CA HIS A 141 7.72 7.31 -1.19
C HIS A 141 7.74 8.83 -1.28
N LEU A 142 8.47 9.38 -2.24
CA LEU A 142 8.30 10.77 -2.67
C LEU A 142 7.86 10.79 -4.12
N PHE A 143 6.59 11.14 -4.33
CA PHE A 143 6.03 11.35 -5.66
C PHE A 143 6.12 12.82 -6.02
N ILE A 144 6.49 13.12 -7.26
CA ILE A 144 6.30 14.44 -7.87
C ILE A 144 5.25 14.30 -8.95
N PHE A 145 4.11 14.96 -8.73
CA PHE A 145 3.02 15.05 -9.69
C PHE A 145 2.97 16.44 -10.33
N GLN A 146 2.43 16.49 -11.54
CA GLN A 146 2.06 17.73 -12.21
C GLN A 146 0.60 17.64 -12.67
N LYS A 147 -0.07 18.78 -12.81
CA LYS A 147 -1.38 18.87 -13.47
C LYS A 147 -1.30 18.25 -14.88
N ALA A 148 -2.21 17.32 -15.18
CA ALA A 148 -2.40 16.85 -16.55
C ALA A 148 -3.11 17.97 -17.33
N MET A 149 -2.51 18.42 -18.44
CA MET A 149 -3.15 19.39 -19.33
C MET A 149 -4.23 18.67 -20.13
N GLY A 150 -5.42 19.27 -20.27
CA GLY A 150 -6.41 18.76 -21.22
C GLY A 150 -5.89 18.86 -22.66
N ASP A 151 -6.42 18.02 -23.56
CA ASP A 151 -5.96 17.72 -24.94
C ASP A 151 -5.86 18.91 -25.94
N GLY A 152 -5.77 20.18 -25.49
CA GLY A 152 -5.85 21.38 -26.33
C GLY A 152 -4.75 22.43 -26.14
N LEU A 153 -3.74 22.21 -25.29
CA LEU A 153 -2.65 23.19 -25.08
C LEU A 153 -1.29 22.53 -25.36
N THR A 154 -0.56 23.10 -26.33
CA THR A 154 0.78 22.66 -26.76
C THR A 154 1.76 22.62 -25.58
N GLU A 155 2.41 21.47 -25.39
CA GLU A 155 3.50 21.26 -24.45
C GLU A 155 4.66 22.21 -24.74
N VAL A 156 4.72 23.33 -24.02
CA VAL A 156 5.93 24.16 -23.96
C VAL A 156 6.47 23.99 -22.55
N SER A 157 7.41 23.05 -22.40
CA SER A 157 8.18 22.77 -21.17
C SER A 157 7.43 22.04 -20.04
N ALA A 158 7.19 20.73 -20.21
CA ALA A 158 6.95 19.83 -19.08
C ALA A 158 7.95 18.67 -19.13
N GLN A 159 8.46 18.25 -17.97
CA GLN A 159 9.11 16.94 -17.86
C GLN A 159 8.11 15.89 -18.40
N PRO A 160 8.57 14.93 -19.21
CA PRO A 160 7.70 13.88 -19.71
C PRO A 160 7.10 13.11 -18.54
N ALA A 161 5.81 12.75 -18.65
CA ALA A 161 5.20 11.87 -17.66
C ALA A 161 5.94 10.53 -17.63
N ILE A 162 6.10 9.97 -16.45
CA ILE A 162 6.51 8.58 -16.29
C ILE A 162 5.28 7.72 -16.57
N SER A 163 5.36 6.83 -17.55
CA SER A 163 4.29 5.87 -17.84
C SER A 163 4.14 4.95 -16.62
N SER A 164 2.92 4.69 -16.17
CA SER A 164 2.67 3.79 -15.05
C SER A 164 1.62 2.76 -15.41
N TYR A 165 1.89 1.50 -15.10
CA TYR A 165 1.03 0.38 -15.45
C TYR A 165 0.87 -0.57 -14.27
N ASN A 166 -0.27 -1.23 -14.18
CA ASN A 166 -0.33 -2.52 -13.48
C ASN A 166 0.48 -3.55 -14.30
N LEU A 167 1.16 -4.50 -13.64
CA LEU A 167 1.92 -5.58 -14.28
C LEU A 167 1.14 -6.28 -15.42
N PHE A 168 -0.13 -6.60 -15.21
CA PHE A 168 -0.93 -7.31 -16.21
C PHE A 168 -1.29 -6.44 -17.41
N GLU A 169 -1.56 -5.16 -17.18
CA GLU A 169 -1.72 -4.17 -18.24
C GLU A 169 -0.42 -4.04 -19.05
N ALA A 170 0.72 -3.95 -18.35
CA ALA A 170 2.03 -3.84 -18.97
C ALA A 170 2.38 -5.05 -19.85
N ILE A 171 2.05 -6.28 -19.40
CA ILE A 171 2.24 -7.51 -20.17
C ILE A 171 1.29 -7.53 -21.37
N ASN A 172 -0.01 -7.28 -21.15
CA ASN A 172 -1.04 -7.40 -22.19
C ASN A 172 -0.86 -6.38 -23.31
N GLU A 173 -0.41 -5.17 -22.99
CA GLU A 173 -0.13 -4.11 -23.96
C GLU A 173 1.28 -4.23 -24.59
N GLY A 174 2.09 -5.19 -24.13
CA GLY A 174 3.43 -5.43 -24.67
C GLY A 174 4.48 -4.42 -24.25
N HIS A 175 4.29 -3.73 -23.11
CA HIS A 175 5.30 -2.83 -22.54
C HIS A 175 6.44 -3.59 -21.86
N VAL A 176 6.16 -4.80 -21.35
CA VAL A 176 7.15 -5.66 -20.66
C VAL A 176 6.99 -7.14 -21.01
N GLU A 177 8.10 -7.88 -20.97
CA GLU A 177 8.13 -9.33 -20.87
C GLU A 177 8.57 -9.74 -19.46
N VAL A 178 7.93 -10.77 -18.88
CA VAL A 178 8.13 -11.14 -17.48
C VAL A 178 8.24 -12.64 -17.34
N THR A 179 9.19 -13.08 -16.51
CA THR A 179 9.28 -14.47 -16.04
C THR A 179 9.33 -14.49 -14.52
N ALA A 180 8.71 -15.49 -13.90
CA ALA A 180 8.64 -15.65 -12.46
C ALA A 180 9.36 -16.93 -12.01
N SER A 181 10.09 -16.85 -10.89
CA SER A 181 10.84 -17.97 -10.31
C SER A 181 10.83 -17.97 -8.78
N GLY A 182 11.07 -19.13 -8.17
CA GLY A 182 11.04 -19.30 -6.71
C GLY A 182 12.21 -18.65 -5.99
N GLN A 183 11.95 -18.11 -4.80
CA GLN A 183 12.99 -17.65 -3.87
C GLN A 183 12.64 -18.04 -2.44
N GLY A 184 12.49 -19.35 -2.21
CA GLY A 184 12.15 -19.87 -0.89
C GLY A 184 10.67 -19.66 -0.55
N ALA A 185 10.35 -19.76 0.75
CA ALA A 185 8.96 -19.76 1.21
C ALA A 185 8.34 -18.36 1.30
N GLU A 186 9.16 -17.32 1.23
CA GLU A 186 8.78 -15.95 1.59
C GLU A 186 8.94 -14.95 0.44
N ALA A 187 9.39 -15.38 -0.73
CA ALA A 187 9.63 -14.49 -1.85
C ALA A 187 9.48 -15.16 -3.22
N VAL A 188 9.14 -14.34 -4.21
CA VAL A 188 9.11 -14.69 -5.64
C VAL A 188 9.98 -13.69 -6.38
N ASN A 189 10.80 -14.16 -7.33
CA ASN A 189 11.57 -13.30 -8.20
C ASN A 189 10.88 -13.14 -9.55
N LEU A 190 10.66 -11.89 -9.96
CA LEU A 190 10.30 -11.54 -11.31
C LEU A 190 11.53 -11.05 -12.05
N THR A 191 11.81 -11.60 -13.23
CA THR A 191 12.75 -10.99 -14.18
C THR A 191 11.93 -10.26 -15.22
N ILE A 192 12.08 -8.94 -15.28
CA ILE A 192 11.29 -8.06 -16.15
C ILE A 192 12.21 -7.43 -17.19
N GLN A 193 11.80 -7.54 -18.45
CA GLN A 193 12.42 -6.88 -19.60
C GLN A 193 11.46 -5.83 -20.12
N ARG A 194 11.86 -4.56 -20.16
CA ARG A 194 11.06 -3.51 -20.81
C ARG A 194 11.19 -3.61 -22.33
N MET A 195 10.11 -3.34 -23.04
CA MET A 195 10.03 -3.43 -24.51
C MET A 195 10.12 -2.07 -25.21
N ARG A 196 10.19 -0.99 -24.42
CA ARG A 196 10.33 0.41 -24.85
C ARG A 196 11.34 1.14 -23.95
N SER A 197 11.96 2.19 -24.48
CA SER A 197 13.08 2.88 -23.84
C SER A 197 12.70 4.00 -22.88
N ASP A 198 11.43 4.44 -22.87
CA ASP A 198 10.97 5.40 -21.86
C ASP A 198 10.88 4.77 -20.46
N PRO A 199 11.19 5.55 -19.41
CA PRO A 199 10.99 5.12 -18.04
C PRO A 199 9.53 4.77 -17.75
N MET A 200 9.33 3.68 -17.02
CA MET A 200 8.00 3.29 -16.57
C MET A 200 8.01 2.78 -15.12
N VAL A 201 6.89 2.96 -14.44
CA VAL A 201 6.61 2.36 -13.12
C VAL A 201 5.67 1.19 -13.33
N ILE A 202 6.08 0.01 -12.87
CA ILE A 202 5.25 -1.19 -12.87
C ILE A 202 4.81 -1.45 -11.44
N THR A 203 3.50 -1.56 -11.24
CA THR A 203 2.88 -1.92 -9.96
C THR A 203 2.35 -3.35 -10.01
N LEU A 204 2.37 -4.05 -8.89
CA LEU A 204 1.79 -5.38 -8.74
C LEU A 204 0.81 -5.34 -7.57
N PRO A 205 -0.46 -5.75 -7.76
CA PRO A 205 -1.41 -5.77 -6.66
C PRO A 205 -1.14 -6.93 -5.69
N VAL A 206 -1.35 -6.69 -4.41
CA VAL A 206 -1.39 -7.72 -3.37
C VAL A 206 -2.34 -8.85 -3.74
N GLY A 207 -1.96 -10.08 -3.43
CA GLY A 207 -2.74 -11.26 -3.78
C GLY A 207 -2.58 -11.75 -5.22
N THR A 208 -1.71 -11.11 -6.03
CA THR A 208 -1.23 -11.68 -7.29
C THR A 208 -0.75 -13.12 -7.06
N TYR A 209 -1.27 -14.05 -7.86
CA TYR A 209 -1.08 -15.48 -7.65
C TYR A 209 -0.02 -16.03 -8.61
N PHE A 210 0.85 -16.90 -8.11
CA PHE A 210 1.93 -17.51 -8.86
C PHE A 210 1.73 -19.02 -8.83
N LYS A 211 1.19 -19.55 -9.92
CA LYS A 211 0.90 -20.99 -10.04
C LYS A 211 2.16 -21.73 -10.46
N ALA A 212 2.58 -22.71 -9.67
CA ALA A 212 3.79 -23.46 -9.96
C ALA A 212 3.63 -24.27 -11.26
N LEU A 213 4.64 -24.22 -12.13
CA LEU A 213 4.70 -25.06 -13.34
C LEU A 213 5.07 -26.51 -13.01
N GLY A 214 5.69 -26.74 -11.85
CA GLY A 214 6.18 -28.02 -11.38
C GLY A 214 5.43 -28.57 -10.17
N SER A 215 6.14 -29.28 -9.29
CA SER A 215 5.57 -29.88 -8.08
C SER A 215 5.69 -29.00 -6.84
N SER A 216 6.41 -27.87 -6.92
CA SER A 216 6.58 -26.92 -5.83
C SER A 216 5.24 -26.28 -5.40
N SER A 217 5.24 -25.64 -4.24
CA SER A 217 4.08 -24.88 -3.78
C SER A 217 3.79 -23.74 -4.74
N ASP A 218 2.50 -23.48 -4.98
CA ASP A 218 2.08 -22.19 -5.53
C ASP A 218 2.47 -21.08 -4.55
N MET A 219 2.61 -19.85 -5.05
CA MET A 219 2.95 -18.68 -4.26
C MET A 219 1.88 -17.60 -4.41
N ILE A 220 1.78 -16.71 -3.43
CA ILE A 220 0.90 -15.53 -3.49
C ILE A 220 1.65 -14.29 -2.98
N ALA A 221 1.49 -13.16 -3.66
CA ALA A 221 2.05 -11.88 -3.24
C ALA A 221 1.39 -11.40 -1.94
N ARG A 222 2.22 -11.08 -0.94
CA ARG A 222 1.76 -10.61 0.38
C ARG A 222 1.33 -9.17 0.39
N ARG A 223 1.88 -8.37 -0.52
CA ARG A 223 1.73 -6.94 -0.56
C ARG A 223 1.65 -6.43 -1.98
N ASP A 224 1.17 -5.21 -2.12
CA ASP A 224 1.41 -4.42 -3.31
C ASP A 224 2.91 -4.32 -3.53
N GLY A 225 3.31 -4.23 -4.79
CA GLY A 225 4.67 -4.08 -5.21
C GLY A 225 4.82 -2.92 -6.18
N VAL A 226 6.00 -2.32 -6.19
CA VAL A 226 6.43 -1.39 -7.22
C VAL A 226 7.85 -1.70 -7.69
N ILE A 227 8.11 -1.47 -8.98
CA ILE A 227 9.45 -1.32 -9.56
C ILE A 227 9.46 -0.19 -10.60
N THR A 228 10.53 0.62 -10.60
CA THR A 228 10.80 1.61 -11.64
C THR A 228 11.81 1.06 -12.63
N LEU A 229 11.46 1.05 -13.93
CA LEU A 229 12.29 0.51 -15.00
C LEU A 229 12.91 1.63 -15.83
N GLU A 230 14.18 1.95 -15.54
CA GLU A 230 14.94 2.99 -16.25
C GLU A 230 15.97 2.45 -17.25
N GLU A 231 16.37 1.19 -17.10
CA GLU A 231 17.39 0.52 -17.91
C GLU A 231 16.78 -0.51 -18.88
N ASP A 232 17.41 -0.67 -20.04
CA ASP A 232 17.00 -1.64 -21.06
C ASP A 232 17.39 -3.08 -20.73
N SER A 233 18.29 -3.29 -19.76
CA SER A 233 18.65 -4.64 -19.31
C SER A 233 17.50 -5.30 -18.53
N PRO A 234 17.37 -6.63 -18.58
CA PRO A 234 16.46 -7.34 -17.68
C PRO A 234 16.78 -7.01 -16.23
N GLN A 235 15.75 -6.68 -15.45
CA GLN A 235 15.88 -6.37 -14.02
C GLN A 235 15.22 -7.45 -13.20
N THR A 236 15.85 -7.82 -12.08
CA THR A 236 15.28 -8.74 -11.11
C THR A 236 14.56 -7.96 -10.02
N TRP A 237 13.29 -8.31 -9.81
CA TRP A 237 12.43 -7.74 -8.80
C TRP A 237 11.98 -8.83 -7.82
N THR A 238 12.44 -8.74 -6.58
CA THR A 238 12.04 -9.66 -5.51
C THR A 238 10.79 -9.15 -4.81
N LEU A 239 9.73 -9.96 -4.86
CA LEU A 239 8.45 -9.69 -4.21
C LEU A 239 8.33 -10.46 -2.90
N LEU A 240 7.69 -9.85 -1.90
CA LEU A 240 7.29 -10.55 -0.68
C LEU A 240 6.13 -11.51 -0.99
N GLY A 241 6.32 -12.79 -0.70
CA GLY A 241 5.38 -13.86 -1.02
C GLY A 241 5.14 -14.84 0.11
N ARG A 242 4.17 -15.74 -0.06
CA ARG A 242 3.95 -16.92 0.79
C ARG A 242 3.67 -18.15 -0.04
N THR A 243 4.15 -19.30 0.45
CA THR A 243 3.72 -20.61 -0.04
C THR A 243 2.25 -20.86 0.31
N VAL A 244 1.47 -21.22 -0.71
CA VAL A 244 0.03 -21.47 -0.60
C VAL A 244 -0.27 -22.89 -0.07
N ASN A 245 0.59 -23.86 -0.38
CA ASN A 245 0.38 -25.28 -0.06
C ASN A 245 1.31 -25.73 1.07
N ARG A 246 0.78 -26.45 2.07
CA ARG A 246 1.60 -26.94 3.21
C ARG A 246 2.55 -28.07 2.86
N ASN A 247 2.05 -28.98 2.02
CA ASN A 247 2.70 -30.27 1.79
C ASN A 247 3.47 -30.33 0.47
N ARG A 248 3.52 -29.24 -0.30
CA ARG A 248 4.35 -29.14 -1.50
C ARG A 248 5.73 -28.59 -1.15
N PRO A 249 6.79 -28.98 -1.89
CA PRO A 249 8.12 -28.42 -1.70
C PRO A 249 8.13 -26.89 -1.77
N VAL A 250 8.97 -26.27 -0.93
CA VAL A 250 9.23 -24.83 -1.00
C VAL A 250 9.90 -24.50 -2.34
N PRO A 251 9.42 -23.50 -3.10
CA PRO A 251 10.01 -23.15 -4.39
C PRO A 251 11.46 -22.69 -4.31
N VAL A 252 12.27 -23.14 -5.27
CA VAL A 252 13.66 -22.73 -5.49
C VAL A 252 13.80 -21.97 -6.83
N ALA A 253 15.00 -21.49 -7.15
CA ALA A 253 15.24 -20.63 -8.32
C ALA A 253 14.90 -21.30 -9.66
N GLU A 254 14.96 -22.63 -9.72
CA GLU A 254 14.61 -23.42 -10.90
C GLU A 254 13.10 -23.65 -11.07
N ASP A 255 12.30 -23.37 -10.03
CA ASP A 255 10.84 -23.50 -10.08
C ASP A 255 10.24 -22.25 -10.72
N GLY A 256 9.70 -22.41 -11.93
CA GLY A 256 8.97 -21.35 -12.65
C GLY A 256 7.50 -21.26 -12.27
N PHE A 257 6.90 -20.09 -12.49
CA PHE A 257 5.47 -19.85 -12.25
C PHE A 257 4.76 -19.22 -13.45
N ASP A 258 3.49 -19.61 -13.63
CA ASP A 258 2.51 -18.78 -14.35
C ASP A 258 2.00 -17.68 -13.41
N ILE A 259 1.95 -16.44 -13.89
CA ILE A 259 1.50 -15.27 -13.12
C ILE A 259 0.02 -15.02 -13.41
N HIS A 260 -0.79 -14.95 -12.37
CA HIS A 260 -2.24 -14.78 -12.44
C HIS A 260 -2.70 -13.53 -11.68
N PRO A 261 -3.64 -12.73 -12.24
CA PRO A 261 -4.22 -11.57 -11.58
C PRO A 261 -4.81 -11.87 -10.20
N ASP A 262 -4.87 -10.83 -9.36
CA ASP A 262 -5.37 -10.91 -7.99
C ASP A 262 -6.89 -11.19 -7.91
N ASP A 263 -7.62 -10.99 -9.00
CA ASP A 263 -9.05 -11.27 -9.11
C ASP A 263 -9.38 -12.73 -9.50
N GLU A 264 -8.38 -13.57 -9.80
CA GLU A 264 -8.58 -15.00 -10.06
C GLU A 264 -8.68 -15.84 -8.77
N GLN A 265 -8.03 -15.39 -7.69
CA GLN A 265 -7.97 -16.10 -6.39
C GLN A 265 -8.52 -15.22 -5.25
N ILE A 266 -9.71 -14.65 -5.45
CA ILE A 266 -10.34 -13.66 -4.55
C ILE A 266 -10.27 -14.03 -3.06
N PRO A 267 -10.60 -15.27 -2.61
CA PRO A 267 -10.52 -15.60 -1.19
C PRO A 267 -9.10 -15.50 -0.63
N LEU A 268 -8.08 -15.90 -1.40
CA LEU A 268 -6.68 -15.81 -0.97
C LEU A 268 -6.18 -14.38 -1.02
N ARG A 269 -6.53 -13.62 -2.08
CA ARG A 269 -6.25 -12.18 -2.16
C ARG A 269 -6.81 -11.44 -0.97
N ASN A 270 -8.06 -11.70 -0.58
CA ASN A 270 -8.68 -11.02 0.56
C ASN A 270 -7.92 -11.25 1.88
N ILE A 271 -7.34 -12.44 2.08
CA ILE A 271 -6.45 -12.66 3.24
C ILE A 271 -5.22 -11.76 3.12
N MET A 272 -4.52 -11.75 1.99
CA MET A 272 -3.33 -10.91 1.83
C MET A 272 -3.66 -9.41 2.00
N TRP A 273 -4.77 -8.95 1.44
CA TRP A 273 -5.28 -7.58 1.61
C TRP A 273 -5.52 -7.24 3.09
N GLN A 274 -6.20 -8.13 3.82
CA GLN A 274 -6.45 -7.97 5.25
C GLN A 274 -5.14 -7.83 6.04
N PHE A 275 -4.13 -8.67 5.76
CA PHE A 275 -2.85 -8.61 6.49
C PHE A 275 -1.93 -7.48 6.04
N GLN A 276 -2.00 -7.03 4.79
CA GLN A 276 -1.37 -5.79 4.33
C GLN A 276 -1.92 -4.58 5.13
N GLY A 277 -3.23 -4.53 5.33
CA GLY A 277 -3.94 -3.46 6.04
C GLY A 277 -3.94 -3.57 7.57
N MET A 278 -3.17 -4.49 8.17
CA MET A 278 -3.16 -4.70 9.62
C MET A 278 -1.79 -4.45 10.26
N SER A 279 -1.80 -4.05 11.53
CA SER A 279 -0.63 -3.93 12.38
C SER A 279 -0.69 -4.98 13.50
N LEU A 280 -0.38 -6.24 13.17
CA LEU A 280 -0.13 -7.27 14.17
C LEU A 280 1.31 -7.17 14.69
N HIS A 281 1.52 -7.58 15.95
CA HIS A 281 2.87 -7.62 16.51
C HIS A 281 3.78 -8.52 15.62
N PRO A 282 5.00 -8.08 15.25
CA PRO A 282 5.85 -8.80 14.29
C PRO A 282 6.14 -10.26 14.68
N MET A 283 6.26 -10.55 15.98
CA MET A 283 6.45 -11.91 16.51
C MET A 283 5.26 -12.85 16.29
N ILE A 284 4.06 -12.36 15.96
CA ILE A 284 2.88 -13.19 15.71
C ILE A 284 2.34 -13.06 14.30
N GLY A 285 2.40 -11.86 13.70
CA GLY A 285 1.69 -11.53 12.47
C GLY A 285 1.93 -12.52 11.32
N SER A 286 3.20 -12.85 11.05
CA SER A 286 3.54 -13.78 9.95
C SER A 286 2.98 -15.18 10.13
N VAL A 287 2.88 -15.68 11.36
CA VAL A 287 2.33 -17.01 11.62
C VAL A 287 0.82 -16.97 11.49
N ILE A 288 0.15 -15.97 12.07
CA ILE A 288 -1.31 -15.83 11.97
C ILE A 288 -1.75 -15.68 10.51
N GLU A 289 -1.01 -14.92 9.70
CA GLU A 289 -1.23 -14.80 8.24
C GLU A 289 -1.13 -16.15 7.54
N GLN A 290 -0.07 -16.92 7.81
CA GLN A 290 0.14 -18.22 7.17
C GLN A 290 -0.94 -19.24 7.56
N LEU A 291 -1.38 -19.26 8.83
CA LEU A 291 -2.48 -20.09 9.29
C LEU A 291 -3.79 -19.72 8.58
N ALA A 292 -4.09 -18.42 8.49
CA ALA A 292 -5.27 -17.90 7.81
C ALA A 292 -5.27 -18.27 6.31
N LEU A 293 -4.10 -18.21 5.66
CA LEU A 293 -3.93 -18.64 4.28
C LEU A 293 -4.29 -20.12 4.09
N TRP A 294 -3.83 -21.02 4.98
CA TRP A 294 -4.11 -22.45 4.89
C TRP A 294 -5.56 -22.83 5.24
N ILE A 295 -6.23 -22.07 6.10
CA ILE A 295 -7.69 -22.21 6.30
C ILE A 295 -8.42 -21.99 4.98
N VAL A 296 -7.97 -21.03 4.16
CA VAL A 296 -8.60 -20.72 2.88
C VAL A 296 -8.17 -21.69 1.78
N SER A 297 -6.86 -21.89 1.59
CA SER A 297 -6.29 -22.64 0.45
C SER A 297 -6.50 -24.15 0.54
N GLU A 298 -6.43 -24.73 1.75
CA GLU A 298 -6.44 -26.18 1.95
C GLU A 298 -7.58 -26.64 2.87
N ASN A 299 -8.47 -25.72 3.29
CA ASN A 299 -9.52 -25.99 4.28
C ASN A 299 -8.96 -26.59 5.58
N ALA A 300 -7.83 -26.08 6.05
CA ALA A 300 -7.14 -26.59 7.23
C ALA A 300 -8.02 -26.60 8.49
N GLY A 301 -8.01 -27.71 9.23
CA GLY A 301 -8.59 -27.85 10.56
C GLY A 301 -7.61 -27.48 11.67
N TYR A 302 -8.03 -27.64 12.93
CA TYR A 302 -7.18 -27.31 14.08
C TYR A 302 -5.91 -28.15 14.09
N ASP A 303 -6.04 -29.47 13.92
CA ASP A 303 -4.93 -30.42 14.05
C ASP A 303 -3.83 -30.15 13.00
N ASP A 304 -4.23 -29.69 11.82
CA ASP A 304 -3.29 -29.38 10.76
C ASP A 304 -2.50 -28.07 11.00
N LEU A 305 -2.95 -27.22 11.94
CA LEU A 305 -2.41 -25.89 12.21
C LEU A 305 -1.54 -25.84 13.48
N VAL A 306 -1.72 -26.78 14.42
CA VAL A 306 -1.07 -26.80 15.74
C VAL A 306 0.45 -26.62 15.65
N GLU A 307 1.12 -27.37 14.78
CA GLU A 307 2.58 -27.35 14.69
C GLU A 307 3.08 -25.94 14.33
N HIS A 308 2.50 -25.32 13.30
CA HIS A 308 2.91 -23.99 12.85
C HIS A 308 2.48 -22.90 13.85
N ALA A 309 1.31 -23.04 14.46
CA ALA A 309 0.80 -22.13 15.48
C ALA A 309 1.68 -22.12 16.74
N SER A 310 2.38 -23.22 17.06
CA SER A 310 3.28 -23.28 18.22
C SER A 310 4.54 -22.42 18.11
N ARG A 311 4.80 -21.80 16.94
CA ARG A 311 6.00 -20.98 16.67
C ARG A 311 5.93 -19.56 17.25
N VAL A 312 4.77 -19.13 17.76
CA VAL A 312 4.57 -17.78 18.31
C VAL A 312 4.48 -17.79 19.84
N PRO A 313 4.84 -16.68 20.51
CA PRO A 313 4.82 -16.59 21.97
C PRO A 313 3.41 -16.34 22.55
N ILE A 314 2.39 -17.01 22.02
CA ILE A 314 1.01 -17.02 22.54
C ILE A 314 0.47 -18.46 22.53
N PRO A 315 -0.57 -18.79 23.32
CA PRO A 315 -1.19 -20.12 23.29
C PRO A 315 -1.62 -20.52 21.87
N VAL A 316 -1.45 -21.80 21.53
CA VAL A 316 -1.78 -22.36 20.20
C VAL A 316 -3.24 -22.08 19.85
N GLU A 317 -4.13 -22.30 20.80
CA GLU A 317 -5.57 -22.09 20.66
C GLU A 317 -5.89 -20.63 20.36
N GLN A 318 -5.16 -19.69 20.96
CA GLN A 318 -5.30 -18.27 20.69
C GLN A 318 -4.78 -17.91 19.29
N ALA A 319 -3.64 -18.45 18.86
CA ALA A 319 -3.11 -18.23 17.52
C ALA A 319 -4.05 -18.75 16.43
N VAL A 320 -4.61 -19.96 16.62
CA VAL A 320 -5.57 -20.55 15.70
C VAL A 320 -6.88 -19.76 15.67
N ALA A 321 -7.39 -19.34 16.83
CA ALA A 321 -8.60 -18.51 16.89
C ALA A 321 -8.41 -17.15 16.21
N LEU A 322 -7.26 -16.50 16.39
CA LEU A 322 -6.94 -15.25 15.68
C LEU A 322 -6.91 -15.46 14.17
N ALA A 323 -6.27 -16.53 13.69
CA ALA A 323 -6.22 -16.84 12.26
C ALA A 323 -7.64 -17.01 11.69
N ALA A 324 -8.49 -17.80 12.34
CA ALA A 324 -9.87 -17.98 11.92
C ALA A 324 -10.69 -16.68 11.98
N ALA A 325 -10.53 -15.85 13.01
CA ALA A 325 -11.22 -14.57 13.12
C ALA A 325 -10.80 -13.57 12.02
N TYR A 326 -9.51 -13.54 11.65
CA TYR A 326 -9.03 -12.73 10.54
C TYR A 326 -9.44 -13.28 9.18
N THR A 327 -9.51 -14.60 9.01
CA THR A 327 -10.12 -15.21 7.83
C THR A 327 -11.57 -14.76 7.66
N ASP A 328 -12.35 -14.74 8.74
CA ASP A 328 -13.73 -14.26 8.71
C ASP A 328 -13.84 -12.77 8.41
N SER A 329 -12.96 -11.96 9.03
CA SER A 329 -12.90 -10.50 8.79
C SER A 329 -12.52 -10.15 7.36
N ALA A 330 -11.79 -11.03 6.66
CA ALA A 330 -11.49 -10.91 5.24
C ALA A 330 -12.68 -11.28 4.32
N GLY A 331 -13.85 -11.57 4.89
CA GLY A 331 -15.08 -11.89 4.16
C GLY A 331 -15.22 -13.36 3.76
N ILE A 332 -14.41 -14.26 4.31
CA ILE A 332 -14.54 -15.70 4.10
C ILE A 332 -15.47 -16.28 5.16
N ASP A 333 -16.57 -16.92 4.75
CA ASP A 333 -17.46 -17.59 5.71
C ASP A 333 -16.77 -18.80 6.35
N ILE A 334 -16.21 -18.60 7.54
CA ILE A 334 -15.53 -19.66 8.29
C ILE A 334 -16.49 -20.76 8.74
N THR A 335 -17.82 -20.52 8.81
CA THR A 335 -18.78 -21.55 9.24
C THR A 335 -18.84 -22.74 8.29
N GLN A 336 -18.39 -22.56 7.04
CA GLN A 336 -18.28 -23.59 6.01
C GLN A 336 -16.89 -24.26 5.96
N LYS A 337 -15.99 -23.92 6.88
CA LYS A 337 -14.60 -24.41 6.90
C LYS A 337 -14.39 -25.45 7.99
N GLN A 338 -13.39 -26.33 7.79
CA GLN A 338 -13.02 -27.35 8.79
C GLN A 338 -12.64 -26.72 10.14
N ILE A 339 -11.97 -25.56 10.11
CA ILE A 339 -11.58 -24.87 11.33
C ILE A 339 -12.77 -24.53 12.26
N TRP A 340 -13.94 -24.26 11.68
CA TRP A 340 -15.16 -24.02 12.46
C TRP A 340 -15.78 -25.30 13.01
N ALA A 341 -15.73 -26.40 12.25
CA ALA A 341 -16.12 -27.72 12.75
C ALA A 341 -15.24 -28.14 13.95
N ASP A 342 -13.98 -27.72 13.95
CA ASP A 342 -13.00 -27.99 15.00
C ASP A 342 -13.03 -27.00 16.18
N ARG A 343 -13.98 -26.05 16.22
CA ARG A 343 -13.99 -24.96 17.21
C ARG A 343 -13.97 -25.40 18.67
N ASP A 344 -14.58 -26.54 18.99
CA ASP A 344 -14.61 -27.08 20.35
C ASP A 344 -13.21 -27.50 20.85
N LYS A 345 -12.22 -27.64 19.96
CA LYS A 345 -10.82 -27.94 20.31
C LYS A 345 -10.07 -26.72 20.83
N PHE A 346 -10.47 -25.50 20.49
CA PHE A 346 -9.70 -24.28 20.83
C PHE A 346 -10.52 -23.19 21.51
N VAL A 347 -11.81 -23.02 21.18
CA VAL A 347 -12.66 -21.97 21.76
C VAL A 347 -12.77 -22.06 23.28
N PRO A 348 -12.90 -23.25 23.91
CA PRO A 348 -12.97 -23.34 25.38
C PRO A 348 -11.71 -22.86 26.12
N ALA A 349 -10.56 -22.81 25.44
CA ALA A 349 -9.29 -22.37 26.02
C ALA A 349 -9.05 -20.85 25.85
N LEU A 350 -9.90 -20.14 25.12
CA LEU A 350 -9.76 -18.70 24.90
C LEU A 350 -10.08 -17.92 26.18
N THR A 351 -9.18 -17.00 26.52
CA THR A 351 -9.36 -16.05 27.63
C THR A 351 -9.84 -14.67 27.17
N ASP A 352 -9.70 -14.37 25.88
CA ASP A 352 -10.20 -13.14 25.26
C ASP A 352 -11.68 -13.32 24.91
N GLU A 353 -12.55 -12.64 25.67
CA GLU A 353 -14.01 -12.68 25.49
C GLU A 353 -14.47 -12.07 24.16
N ALA A 354 -13.75 -11.09 23.61
CA ALA A 354 -14.10 -10.50 22.31
C ALA A 354 -13.81 -11.50 21.19
N LEU A 355 -12.66 -12.17 21.25
CA LEU A 355 -12.30 -13.21 20.30
C LEU A 355 -13.24 -14.43 20.41
N LYS A 356 -13.61 -14.82 21.64
CA LYS A 356 -14.54 -15.93 21.87
C LYS A 356 -15.91 -15.67 21.25
N LYS A 357 -16.43 -14.45 21.36
CA LYS A 357 -17.72 -14.03 20.79
C LYS A 357 -17.81 -14.24 19.27
N VAL A 358 -16.70 -14.15 18.54
CA VAL A 358 -16.66 -14.44 17.09
C VAL A 358 -17.21 -15.83 16.79
N PHE A 359 -16.94 -16.80 17.68
CA PHE A 359 -17.34 -18.20 17.50
C PHE A 359 -18.67 -18.56 18.19
N GLU A 360 -19.13 -17.74 19.13
CA GLU A 360 -20.41 -17.96 19.82
C GLU A 360 -21.60 -17.31 19.09
N ALA A 361 -21.39 -16.12 18.49
CA ALA A 361 -22.45 -15.30 17.91
C ALA A 361 -23.16 -15.92 16.70
N ARG A 362 -22.56 -16.92 16.05
CA ARG A 362 -23.10 -17.56 14.84
C ARG A 362 -23.85 -18.89 15.08
N ASN A 363 -24.01 -19.31 16.34
CA ASN A 363 -24.83 -20.49 16.70
C ASN A 363 -26.35 -20.22 16.72
N LEU A 364 -26.79 -19.04 16.29
CA LEU A 364 -28.20 -18.64 16.28
C LEU A 364 -28.64 -18.35 14.84
N ASN A 365 -29.01 -19.39 14.10
CA ASN A 365 -30.05 -19.36 13.06
C ASN A 365 -30.48 -20.79 12.72
#